data_AF-A0A4S2CFI7-F1
#
_entry.id   AF-A0A4S2CFI7-F1
#
_cell.length_a   1.000
_cell.length_b   1.000
_cell.length_c   1.000
_cell.angle_alpha   90.00
_cell.angle_beta   90.00
_cell.angle_gamma   90.00
#
_symmetry.space_group_name_H-M   'P 1'
#
loop_
_entity.id
_entity.type
_entity.pdbx_description
1 polymer ?
#
loop_
_entity_poly.entity_id
_entity_poly.type
_entity_poly.pdbx_seq_one_letter_code
_entity_poly.pdbx_strand_id
1 'polypeptide(L)'
;MINPNDKSFRNYTDEAFIYGWCDDCKTGVVLSDVDEVKEDIDRLYADYYAGHETEPLYAQCEIAWKDESFVEPQPVTIKLSVDADDATDEKVFFYCNGIEDLKSLAEFEGEDFILTDCISLTTEL
;
A
#
# COMPACT_ATOMS: atom_id res chain seq x y z
N MET A 1 26.88 -8.01 -1.60
CA MET A 1 26.60 -6.56 -1.59
C MET A 1 27.11 -5.96 -0.28
N ILE A 2 27.51 -4.69 -0.27
CA ILE A 2 28.04 -4.03 0.94
C ILE A 2 26.86 -3.45 1.72
N ASN A 3 26.72 -3.82 2.99
CA ASN A 3 25.73 -3.23 3.87
C ASN A 3 26.07 -1.72 4.07
N PRO A 4 25.15 -0.79 3.76
CA PRO A 4 25.45 0.64 3.84
C PRO A 4 25.70 1.13 5.27
N ASN A 5 25.16 0.45 6.28
CA ASN A 5 25.25 0.83 7.69
C ASN A 5 26.59 0.44 8.33
N ASP A 6 27.10 -0.77 8.08
CA ASP A 6 28.31 -1.29 8.76
C ASP A 6 29.50 -1.62 7.84
N LYS A 7 29.32 -1.43 6.51
CA LYS A 7 30.32 -1.72 5.46
C LYS A 7 30.77 -3.18 5.36
N SER A 8 30.08 -4.11 6.01
CA SER A 8 30.34 -5.54 5.88
C SER A 8 29.87 -6.08 4.53
N PHE A 9 30.57 -7.10 4.01
CA PHE A 9 30.10 -7.87 2.87
C PHE A 9 29.05 -8.87 3.35
N ARG A 10 27.81 -8.71 2.88
CA ARG A 10 26.74 -9.67 3.13
C ARG A 10 26.24 -10.26 1.81
N ASN A 11 25.89 -11.53 1.86
CA ASN A 11 25.16 -12.18 0.78
C ASN A 11 23.68 -11.87 0.98
N TYR A 12 23.11 -11.07 0.10
CA TYR A 12 21.69 -10.79 0.06
C TYR A 12 21.13 -11.60 -1.09
N THR A 13 20.06 -12.35 -0.84
CA THR A 13 19.33 -13.07 -1.88
C THR A 13 18.60 -12.07 -2.78
N ASP A 14 18.16 -12.51 -3.96
CA ASP A 14 17.49 -11.65 -4.94
C ASP A 14 16.20 -11.01 -4.38
N GLU A 15 15.61 -11.61 -3.34
CA GLU A 15 14.40 -11.15 -2.65
C GLU A 15 14.69 -10.23 -1.45
N ALA A 16 15.96 -9.92 -1.15
CA ALA A 16 16.34 -9.18 0.06
C ALA A 16 15.86 -7.71 0.09
N PHE A 17 15.34 -7.21 -1.04
CA PHE A 17 14.72 -5.88 -1.12
C PHE A 17 13.20 -5.91 -0.93
N ILE A 18 12.60 -7.10 -0.93
CA ILE A 18 11.14 -7.27 -0.80
C ILE A 18 10.76 -7.41 0.68
N TYR A 19 11.65 -7.98 1.50
CA TYR A 19 11.41 -8.18 2.93
C TYR A 19 12.62 -7.79 3.79
N GLY A 20 12.36 -7.14 4.92
CA GLY A 20 13.33 -6.80 5.95
C GLY A 20 13.33 -7.85 7.05
N TRP A 21 14.45 -8.52 7.27
CA TRP A 21 14.62 -9.48 8.37
C TRP A 21 15.24 -8.81 9.61
N CYS A 22 14.60 -9.00 10.77
CA CYS A 22 15.14 -8.61 12.06
C CYS A 22 15.73 -9.82 12.79
N ASP A 23 17.06 -9.83 12.93
CA ASP A 23 17.77 -10.92 13.61
C ASP A 23 17.49 -11.02 15.11
N ASP A 24 17.13 -9.93 15.77
CA ASP A 24 16.82 -9.95 17.20
C ASP A 24 15.39 -10.46 17.45
N CYS A 25 14.44 -10.01 16.63
CA CYS A 25 13.04 -10.40 16.72
C CYS A 25 12.74 -11.75 16.07
N LYS A 26 13.65 -12.26 15.23
CA LYS A 26 13.44 -13.48 14.42
C LYS A 26 12.19 -13.42 13.55
N THR A 27 11.93 -12.24 12.99
CA THR A 27 10.76 -11.96 12.15
C THR A 27 11.18 -11.20 10.89
N GLY A 28 10.41 -11.38 9.81
CA GLY A 28 10.56 -10.66 8.55
C GLY A 28 9.30 -9.86 8.24
N VAL A 29 9.46 -8.67 7.70
CA VAL A 29 8.35 -7.78 7.30
C VAL A 29 8.50 -7.38 5.84
N VAL A 30 7.39 -7.13 5.14
CA VAL A 30 7.41 -6.55 3.79
C VAL A 30 8.02 -5.15 3.86
N LEU A 31 8.90 -4.82 2.91
CA LEU A 31 9.42 -3.46 2.74
C LEU A 31 8.56 -2.75 1.69
N SER A 32 8.19 -1.51 1.99
CA SER A 32 7.49 -0.60 1.08
C SER A 32 8.22 0.74 1.08
N ASP A 33 8.40 1.33 -0.11
CA ASP A 33 8.87 2.71 -0.25
C ASP A 33 7.65 3.64 -0.17
N VAL A 34 7.48 4.25 1.01
CA VAL A 34 6.31 5.08 1.32
C VAL A 34 6.21 6.29 0.37
N ASP A 35 7.35 6.88 0.00
CA ASP A 35 7.35 8.06 -0.87
C ASP A 35 7.01 7.65 -2.31
N GLU A 36 7.55 6.53 -2.80
CA GLU A 36 7.22 5.98 -4.13
C GLU A 36 5.72 5.65 -4.24
N VAL A 37 5.16 4.96 -3.25
CA VAL A 37 3.72 4.61 -3.24
C VAL A 37 2.85 5.87 -3.30
N LYS A 38 3.20 6.92 -2.55
CA LYS A 38 2.45 8.19 -2.57
C LYS A 38 2.58 8.91 -3.91
N GLU A 39 3.77 8.95 -4.49
CA GLU A 39 4.01 9.55 -5.81
C GLU A 39 3.24 8.81 -6.91
N ASP A 40 3.13 7.49 -6.81
CA ASP A 40 2.39 6.65 -7.75
C ASP A 40 0.87 6.87 -7.62
N ILE A 41 0.35 6.99 -6.39
CA ILE A 41 -1.05 7.39 -6.16
C ILE A 41 -1.34 8.77 -6.76
N ASP A 42 -0.46 9.75 -6.54
CA ASP A 42 -0.62 11.10 -7.11
C ASP A 42 -0.62 11.08 -8.64
N ARG A 43 0.22 10.25 -9.26
CA ARG A 43 0.26 10.07 -10.71
C ARG A 43 -1.02 9.43 -11.24
N LEU A 44 -1.48 8.35 -10.61
CA LEU A 44 -2.73 7.67 -10.99
C LEU A 44 -3.93 8.61 -10.87
N TYR A 45 -3.97 9.43 -9.81
CA TYR A 45 -5.02 10.41 -9.63
C TYR A 45 -5.01 11.48 -10.72
N ALA A 46 -3.84 12.01 -11.06
CA ALA A 46 -3.69 12.97 -12.15
C ALA A 46 -4.14 12.39 -13.50
N ASP A 47 -3.74 11.15 -13.80
CA ASP A 47 -4.12 10.44 -15.03
C ASP A 47 -5.63 10.16 -15.07
N TYR A 48 -6.22 9.73 -13.94
CA TYR A 48 -7.65 9.48 -13.82
C TYR A 48 -8.47 10.75 -14.08
N TYR A 49 -8.09 11.85 -13.41
CA TYR A 49 -8.79 13.13 -13.50
C TYR A 49 -8.71 13.72 -14.92
N ALA A 50 -7.56 13.57 -15.60
CA ALA A 50 -7.39 14.00 -16.99
C ALA A 50 -8.32 13.26 -17.98
N GLY A 51 -8.75 12.04 -17.65
CA GLY A 51 -9.63 11.23 -18.50
C GLY A 51 -11.13 11.35 -18.20
N HIS A 52 -11.51 11.58 -16.94
CA HIS A 52 -12.90 11.50 -16.48
C HIS A 52 -13.51 12.84 -16.04
N GLU A 53 -12.68 13.83 -15.70
CA GLU A 53 -13.10 15.12 -15.12
C GLU A 53 -13.92 14.99 -13.81
N THR A 54 -13.81 13.86 -13.11
CA THR A 54 -14.50 13.56 -11.85
C THR A 54 -13.53 12.93 -10.83
N GLU A 55 -13.89 13.00 -9.55
CA GLU A 55 -13.20 12.29 -8.48
C GLU A 55 -13.45 10.77 -8.57
N PRO A 56 -12.43 9.91 -8.36
CA PRO A 56 -12.63 8.48 -8.23
C PRO A 56 -13.36 8.12 -6.94
N LEU A 57 -14.12 7.03 -6.95
CA LEU A 57 -14.86 6.54 -5.77
C LEU A 57 -14.16 5.36 -5.08
N TYR A 58 -13.34 4.61 -5.82
CA TYR A 58 -12.66 3.42 -5.33
C TYR A 58 -11.22 3.37 -5.84
N ALA A 59 -10.36 2.75 -5.04
CA ALA A 59 -9.01 2.40 -5.39
C ALA A 59 -8.84 0.88 -5.28
N GLN A 60 -8.18 0.28 -6.27
CA GLN A 60 -7.71 -1.10 -6.21
C GLN A 60 -6.25 -1.07 -5.80
N CYS A 61 -5.93 -1.67 -4.66
CA CYS A 61 -4.62 -1.55 -4.01
C CYS A 61 -4.14 -2.92 -3.52
N GLU A 62 -2.89 -2.98 -3.07
CA GLU A 62 -2.34 -4.11 -2.34
C GLU A 62 -1.93 -3.66 -0.93
N ILE A 63 -2.19 -4.52 0.06
CA ILE A 63 -1.83 -4.28 1.46
C ILE A 63 -0.99 -5.40 2.04
N ALA A 64 -0.11 -5.06 2.97
CA ALA A 64 0.61 -6.02 3.80
C ALA A 64 0.23 -5.84 5.28
N TRP A 65 -0.07 -6.96 5.95
CA TRP A 65 -0.33 -6.97 7.39
C TRP A 65 0.96 -6.78 8.18
N LYS A 66 0.91 -5.99 9.27
CA LYS A 66 2.09 -5.67 10.08
C LYS A 66 2.51 -6.81 11.00
N ASP A 67 1.59 -7.66 11.40
CA ASP A 67 1.80 -8.78 12.32
C ASP A 67 2.06 -10.12 11.62
N GLU A 68 1.76 -10.23 10.32
CA GLU A 68 2.03 -11.43 9.53
C GLU A 68 3.39 -11.37 8.83
N SER A 69 4.27 -12.30 9.18
CA SER A 69 5.59 -12.41 8.56
C SER A 69 5.54 -13.20 7.27
N PHE A 70 6.23 -12.71 6.23
CA PHE A 70 6.42 -13.40 4.94
C PHE A 70 5.12 -13.70 4.16
N VAL A 71 4.10 -12.86 4.32
CA VAL A 71 2.87 -12.96 3.53
C VAL A 71 2.97 -12.01 2.35
N GLU A 72 2.58 -12.51 1.17
CA GLU A 72 2.49 -11.71 -0.04
C GLU A 72 1.42 -10.62 0.13
N PRO A 73 1.63 -9.40 -0.43
CA PRO A 73 0.61 -8.37 -0.42
C PRO A 73 -0.74 -8.86 -0.95
N GLN A 74 -1.81 -8.45 -0.28
CA GLN A 74 -3.18 -8.88 -0.59
C GLN A 74 -3.91 -7.80 -1.37
N PRO A 75 -4.55 -8.13 -2.50
CA PRO A 75 -5.34 -7.15 -3.25
C PRO A 75 -6.61 -6.80 -2.48
N VAL A 76 -6.90 -5.51 -2.39
CA VAL A 76 -8.06 -4.96 -1.68
C VAL A 76 -8.71 -3.82 -2.47
N THR A 77 -10.01 -3.65 -2.26
CA THR A 77 -10.75 -2.48 -2.76
C THR A 77 -10.99 -1.50 -1.62
N ILE A 78 -10.51 -0.27 -1.78
CA ILE A 78 -10.66 0.83 -0.82
C ILE A 78 -11.66 1.83 -1.36
N LYS A 79 -12.64 2.24 -0.55
CA LYS A 79 -13.57 3.31 -0.92
C LYS A 79 -12.98 4.66 -0.56
N LEU A 80 -13.05 5.65 -1.46
CA LEU A 80 -12.51 6.99 -1.28
C LEU A 80 -13.55 8.02 -0.79
N SER A 81 -14.65 7.53 -0.23
CA SER A 81 -15.65 8.32 0.47
C SER A 81 -16.05 7.61 1.76
N VAL A 82 -16.46 8.39 2.77
CA VAL A 82 -16.97 7.90 4.06
C VAL A 82 -18.40 7.38 4.00
N ASP A 83 -19.08 7.55 2.86
CA ASP A 83 -20.46 7.12 2.70
C ASP A 83 -20.50 5.60 2.52
N ALA A 84 -20.98 4.88 3.52
CA ALA A 84 -21.26 3.45 3.37
C ALA A 84 -22.43 3.23 2.39
N ASP A 85 -22.27 2.29 1.47
CA ASP A 85 -23.35 1.84 0.58
C ASP A 85 -23.51 0.33 0.75
N ASP A 86 -24.63 -0.08 1.36
CA ASP A 86 -24.98 -1.47 1.66
C ASP A 86 -24.83 -2.41 0.45
N ALA A 87 -24.97 -1.89 -0.77
CA ALA A 87 -24.83 -2.71 -1.99
C ALA A 87 -23.38 -3.11 -2.32
N THR A 88 -22.40 -2.35 -1.83
CA THR A 88 -20.97 -2.53 -2.14
C THR A 88 -20.10 -2.82 -0.92
N ASP A 89 -20.63 -2.65 0.29
CA ASP A 89 -19.92 -2.76 1.56
C ASP A 89 -19.18 -4.11 1.71
N GLU A 90 -19.79 -5.23 1.30
CA GLU A 90 -19.17 -6.56 1.38
C GLU A 90 -17.89 -6.71 0.53
N LYS A 91 -17.71 -5.85 -0.50
CA LYS A 91 -16.52 -5.85 -1.36
C LYS A 91 -15.47 -4.82 -0.92
N VAL A 92 -15.86 -3.85 -0.09
CA VAL A 92 -14.97 -2.80 0.38
C VAL A 92 -14.19 -3.31 1.58
N PHE A 93 -12.88 -3.24 1.50
CA PHE A 93 -11.99 -3.62 2.59
C PHE A 93 -11.85 -2.48 3.61
N PHE A 94 -11.69 -1.25 3.13
CA PHE A 94 -11.44 -0.09 3.97
C PHE A 94 -12.02 1.19 3.36
N TYR A 95 -12.29 2.18 4.21
CA TYR A 95 -12.90 3.45 3.85
C TYR A 95 -11.94 4.61 4.13
N CYS A 96 -11.70 5.42 3.13
CA CYS A 96 -10.88 6.62 3.18
C CYS A 96 -11.70 7.85 2.81
N ASN A 97 -11.37 8.99 3.39
CA ASN A 97 -11.94 10.28 3.01
C ASN A 97 -11.11 10.96 1.91
N GLY A 98 -11.08 10.34 0.72
CA GLY A 98 -10.34 10.82 -0.44
C GLY A 98 -8.88 10.36 -0.52
N ILE A 99 -8.16 10.91 -1.50
CA ILE A 99 -6.80 10.47 -1.90
C ILE A 99 -5.74 10.73 -0.82
N GLU A 100 -5.82 11.84 -0.10
CA GLU A 100 -4.85 12.12 0.97
C GLU A 100 -4.92 11.09 2.10
N ASP A 101 -6.14 10.62 2.41
CA ASP A 101 -6.36 9.59 3.41
C ASP A 101 -5.88 8.22 2.90
N LEU A 102 -6.11 7.90 1.62
CA LEU A 102 -5.53 6.73 0.96
C LEU A 102 -4.00 6.71 1.04
N LYS A 103 -3.35 7.85 0.74
CA LYS A 103 -1.89 8.00 0.84
C LYS A 103 -1.37 7.81 2.26
N SER A 104 -2.17 8.14 3.27
CA SER A 104 -1.78 7.94 4.66
C SER A 104 -1.67 6.46 5.03
N LEU A 105 -2.40 5.57 4.34
CA LEU A 105 -2.31 4.12 4.56
C LEU A 105 -0.97 3.51 4.14
N ALA A 106 -0.15 4.20 3.36
CA ALA A 106 1.21 3.76 3.05
C ALA A 106 2.17 3.92 4.25
N GLU A 107 1.81 4.76 5.22
CA GLU A 107 2.62 4.96 6.42
C GLU A 107 2.56 3.76 7.37
N PHE A 108 3.66 3.52 8.08
CA PHE A 108 3.70 2.45 9.07
C PHE A 108 2.87 2.77 10.33
N GLU A 109 2.47 4.02 10.56
CA GLU A 109 1.61 4.41 11.68
C GLU A 109 0.13 4.39 11.27
N GLY A 110 -0.79 4.10 12.20
CA GLY A 110 -2.24 4.12 11.93
C GLY A 110 -2.90 2.75 12.06
N GLU A 111 -3.12 2.08 10.92
CA GLU A 111 -3.86 0.81 10.83
C GLU A 111 -2.99 -0.44 11.13
N ASP A 112 -3.58 -1.63 11.19
CA ASP A 112 -2.84 -2.89 11.38
C ASP A 112 -2.18 -3.41 10.08
N PHE A 113 -2.37 -2.71 8.97
CA PHE A 113 -1.77 -2.98 7.66
C PHE A 113 -1.08 -1.73 7.10
N ILE A 114 -0.31 -1.90 6.03
CA ILE A 114 0.20 -0.82 5.19
C ILE A 114 -0.23 -1.05 3.74
N LEU A 115 -0.45 0.03 3.01
CA LEU A 115 -0.63 0.01 1.56
C LEU A 115 0.76 -0.08 0.89
N THR A 116 0.96 -1.13 0.09
CA THR A 116 2.23 -1.40 -0.60
C THR A 116 2.19 -1.01 -2.07
N ASP A 117 1.00 -0.96 -2.67
CA ASP A 117 0.81 -0.52 -4.05
C ASP A 117 -0.62 -0.04 -4.28
N CYS A 118 -0.81 0.85 -5.25
CA CYS A 118 -2.11 1.26 -5.77
C CYS A 118 -2.15 0.99 -7.28
N ILE A 119 -3.01 0.07 -7.70
CA ILE A 119 -3.02 -0.45 -9.07
C ILE A 119 -3.87 0.44 -9.98
N SER A 120 -5.04 0.89 -9.50
CA SER A 120 -5.97 1.70 -10.31
C SER A 120 -7.00 2.46 -9.50
N LEU A 121 -7.56 3.51 -10.11
CA LEU A 121 -8.65 4.32 -9.56
C LEU A 121 -9.89 4.19 -10.47
N THR A 122 -11.07 4.11 -9.87
CA THR A 122 -12.34 3.85 -10.58
C THR A 122 -13.54 4.47 -9.87
N THR A 123 -14.63 4.66 -10.59
CA THR A 123 -15.96 5.00 -10.05
C THR A 123 -16.90 3.79 -9.94
N GLU A 124 -16.48 2.63 -10.46
CA GLU A 124 -17.29 1.41 -10.56
C GLU A 124 -16.59 0.21 -9.90
N LEU A 125 -17.39 -0.73 -9.40
CA LEU A 125 -17.02 -1.89 -8.56
C LEU A 125 -17.56 -3.21 -9.11
#